data_AF-E5X1E8-F1
#
_entry.id   AF-E5X1E8-F1
#
_cell.length_a   1.000
_cell.length_b   1.000
_cell.length_c   1.000
_cell.angle_alpha   90.00
_cell.angle_beta   90.00
_cell.angle_gamma   90.00
#
_symmetry.space_group_name_H-M   'P 1'
#
loop_
_entity.id
_entity.type
_entity.pdbx_description
1 polymer ?
#
loop_
_entity_poly.entity_id
_entity_poly.type
_entity_poly.pdbx_seq_one_letter_code
_entity_poly.pdbx_strand_id
1 'polypeptide(L)' 'MNLITKDSETTLVLFSSLDKVLENVEYVVMNYRPVLNGEHYLTGDEVCRRLCISKQTM' A
#
# COMPACT_ATOMS: atom_id res chain seq x y z
N MET A 1 -0.03 -24.34 29.86
CA MET A 1 -0.33 -23.70 28.56
C MET A 1 -1.07 -22.41 28.85
N ASN A 2 -0.50 -21.25 28.47
CA ASN A 2 -1.20 -19.98 28.58
C ASN A 2 -2.26 -19.94 27.47
N LEU A 3 -3.49 -20.29 27.83
CA LEU A 3 -4.63 -20.25 26.93
C LEU A 3 -4.96 -18.78 26.70
N ILE A 4 -4.76 -18.28 25.48
CA ILE A 4 -5.25 -16.95 25.10
C ILE A 4 -6.78 -17.07 25.03
N THR A 5 -7.45 -16.77 26.12
CA THR A 5 -8.90 -16.69 26.16
C THR A 5 -9.34 -15.46 25.37
N LYS A 6 -10.41 -15.58 24.60
CA LYS A 6 -10.97 -14.50 23.75
C LYS A 6 -11.31 -13.23 24.55
N ASP A 7 -11.53 -13.39 25.84
CA ASP A 7 -11.92 -12.35 26.81
C ASP A 7 -10.74 -11.77 27.62
N SER A 8 -9.51 -12.19 27.31
CA SER A 8 -8.32 -11.56 27.90
C SER A 8 -8.26 -10.10 27.45
N GLU A 9 -8.06 -9.18 28.39
CA GLU A 9 -7.97 -7.74 28.14
C GLU A 9 -6.95 -7.42 27.04
N THR A 10 -5.83 -8.15 27.01
CA THR A 10 -4.81 -8.04 25.95
C THR A 10 -5.37 -8.40 24.57
N THR A 11 -6.18 -9.44 24.47
CA THR A 11 -6.80 -9.91 23.22
C THR A 11 -7.85 -8.90 22.73
N LEU A 12 -8.62 -8.31 23.64
CA LEU A 12 -9.61 -7.26 23.30
C LEU A 12 -8.94 -5.99 22.80
N VAL A 13 -7.87 -5.54 23.46
CA VAL A 13 -7.08 -4.38 23.01
C VAL A 13 -6.48 -4.63 21.62
N LEU A 14 -5.96 -5.84 21.38
CA LEU A 14 -5.44 -6.23 20.07
C LEU A 14 -6.53 -6.18 18.98
N PHE A 15 -7.70 -6.77 19.22
CA PHE A 15 -8.80 -6.74 18.25
C PHE A 15 -9.26 -5.31 17.97
N SER A 16 -9.42 -4.47 19.01
CA SER A 16 -9.78 -3.06 18.82
C SER A 16 -8.72 -2.27 18.03
N SER A 17 -7.45 -2.68 18.12
CA SER A 17 -6.37 -2.07 17.33
C SER A 17 -6.45 -2.51 15.87
N LEU A 18 -6.79 -3.78 15.62
CA LEU A 18 -7.00 -4.30 14.26
C LEU A 18 -8.21 -3.64 13.58
N ASP A 19 -9.30 -3.43 14.33
CA ASP A 19 -10.49 -2.75 13.79
C ASP A 19 -10.15 -1.33 13.30
N LYS A 20 -9.35 -0.58 14.08
CA LYS A 20 -8.86 0.75 13.68
C LYS A 20 -7.96 0.71 12.44
N VAL A 21 -7.13 -0.32 12.31
CA VAL A 21 -6.30 -0.49 11.11
C VAL A 21 -7.17 -0.76 9.90
N LEU A 22 -8.20 -1.60 10.03
CA LEU A 22 -9.13 -1.91 8.95
C LEU A 22 -9.89 -0.64 8.51
N GLU A 23 -10.41 0.14 9.45
CA GLU A 23 -11.08 1.42 9.17
C GLU A 23 -10.15 2.39 8.43
N ASN A 24 -8.89 2.50 8.86
CA ASN A 24 -7.89 3.33 8.19
C ASN A 24 -7.57 2.84 6.77
N VAL A 25 -7.51 1.52 6.55
CA VAL A 25 -7.29 0.95 5.22
C VAL A 25 -8.48 1.25 4.31
N GLU A 26 -9.70 1.06 4.79
CA GLU A 26 -10.92 1.41 4.03
C GLU A 26 -10.95 2.89 3.68
N TYR A 27 -10.61 3.76 4.63
CA TYR A 27 -10.50 5.20 4.39
C TYR A 27 -9.47 5.52 3.30
N VAL A 28 -8.28 4.92 3.35
CA VAL A 28 -7.25 5.11 2.32
C VAL A 28 -7.76 4.61 0.97
N VAL A 29 -8.35 3.42 0.89
CA VAL A 29 -8.86 2.87 -0.38
C VAL A 29 -9.95 3.75 -0.99
N MET A 30 -10.85 4.30 -0.18
CA MET A 30 -11.93 5.18 -0.66
C MET A 30 -11.44 6.55 -1.12
N ASN A 31 -10.39 7.09 -0.49
CA ASN A 31 -9.98 8.47 -0.71
C ASN A 31 -8.68 8.60 -1.53
N TYR A 32 -7.87 7.55 -1.60
CA TYR A 32 -6.63 7.57 -2.35
C TYR A 32 -6.92 7.53 -3.84
N ARG A 33 -6.55 8.60 -4.53
CA ARG A 33 -6.50 8.64 -5.99
C ARG A 33 -5.06 8.37 -6.43
N PRO A 34 -4.73 7.17 -6.93
CA PRO A 34 -3.37 6.88 -7.35
C PRO A 34 -2.96 7.85 -8.45
N VAL A 35 -1.72 8.34 -8.34
CA VAL A 35 -1.08 9.15 -9.38
C VAL A 35 -1.08 8.33 -10.68
N LEU A 36 -1.47 8.96 -11.79
CA LEU A 36 -1.53 8.34 -13.12
C LEU A 36 -2.46 7.15 -13.22
N ASN A 37 -3.55 7.17 -12.47
CA ASN A 37 -4.53 6.08 -12.50
C ASN A 37 -3.92 4.71 -12.11
N GLY A 38 -2.81 4.72 -11.36
CA GLY A 38 -2.08 3.52 -10.96
C GLY A 38 -1.00 3.07 -11.95
N GLU A 39 -0.75 3.82 -13.02
CA GLU A 39 0.31 3.51 -13.98
C GLU A 39 1.70 3.90 -13.45
N HIS A 40 2.71 3.17 -13.90
CA HIS A 40 4.10 3.43 -13.57
C HIS A 40 4.75 4.30 -14.65
N TYR A 41 5.20 5.51 -14.28
CA TYR A 41 6.02 6.31 -15.18
C TYR A 41 7.38 5.66 -15.39
N LEU A 42 7.70 5.38 -16.65
CA LEU A 42 9.07 5.09 -17.04
C LEU A 42 9.89 6.36 -17.00
N THR A 43 11.01 6.31 -16.29
CA THR A 43 12.04 7.33 -16.37
C THR A 43 12.62 7.40 -17.79
N GLY A 44 13.18 8.54 -18.17
CA GLY A 44 13.79 8.69 -19.49
C GLY A 44 14.87 7.63 -19.79
N ASP A 45 15.60 7.19 -18.76
CA ASP A 45 16.56 6.09 -18.86
C ASP A 45 15.91 4.73 -19.15
N GLU A 46 14.73 4.47 -18.59
CA GLU A 46 13.98 3.23 -18.86
C GLU A 46 13.38 3.24 -20.26
N VAL A 47 12.87 4.39 -20.70
CA VAL A 47 12.37 4.58 -22.07
C VAL A 47 13.50 4.37 -23.08
N CYS A 48 14.65 5.02 -22.87
CA CYS A 48 15.82 4.90 -23.74
C CYS A 48 16.32 3.45 -23.84
N ARG A 49 16.41 2.74 -22.70
CA ARG A 49 16.82 1.33 -22.67
C ARG A 49 15.82 0.42 -23.39
N ARG A 50 14.52 0.66 -23.21
CA ARG A 50 13.47 -0.18 -23.80
C ARG A 50 13.32 0.03 -25.32
N LEU A 51 13.59 1.24 -25.79
CA LEU A 51 13.53 1.60 -27.22
C LEU A 51 14.89 1.50 -27.92
N CYS A 52 15.97 1.19 -27.21
CA CYS A 52 17.34 1.17 -27.73
C CYS A 52 17.77 2.50 -28.38
N ILE A 53 17.34 3.62 -27.81
CA ILE A 53 17.66 4.98 -28.29
C ILE A 53 18.52 5.72 -27.28
N SER A 54 19.18 6.78 -27.74
CA SER A 54 19.93 7.70 -26.88
C SER A 54 19.01 8.75 -26.25
N LYS A 55 19.43 9.35 -25.13
CA LYS A 55 18.72 10.48 -24.50
C LYS A 55 18.54 11.69 -25.42
N GLN A 56 19.42 11.87 -26.40
CA GLN A 56 19.35 12.99 -27.36
C GLN A 56 18.19 12.83 -28.35
N THR A 57 17.64 11.62 -28.48
CA THR A 57 16.54 11.28 -29.40
C THR A 57 15.17 11.37 -28.73
N MET A 58 15.14 11.52 -27.40
CA MET A 58 13.93 11.49 -26.58
C MET A 58 13.36 12.89 -26.35
#